data_AF-A0A397DMY3-F1
#
_entry.id   AF-A0A397DMY3-F1
#
_cell.length_a   1.000
_cell.length_b   1.000
_cell.length_c   1.000
_cell.angle_alpha   90.00
_cell.angle_beta   90.00
_cell.angle_gamma   90.00
#
_symmetry.space_group_name_H-M   'P 1'
#
loop_
_entity.id
_entity.type
_entity.pdbx_description
1 polymer ?
#
loop_
_entity_poly.entity_id
_entity_poly.type
_entity_poly.pdbx_seq_one_letter_code
_entity_poly.pdbx_strand_id
1 'polypeptide(L)'
;MQRPFPVATATIGGWTIYFNMICLGGVVVNAATVVLAEMLTHQAHMKWEAIPTKNWLSHLFSLTILMAVLYALALTMTIYDTDDRSKLHHIKSLQTRQEYLRNVYLYQLTKSTSSRERPRGGIYLNGVYRYIISGDVDDGDQVDELRDELHVLERAIRLERPDESETIGTFHVVVVGANILPVMDRSTKALDGFVKVKLKLGDKVLPSKHKTAVKRKTRSPVWNAAFEFKIVSLDTLVHLEVMDWNMVGKSDHVGLATMPVTSVLPTSTDFADADIDGTCDMVAVDIPVDLADGLLESMAKDIPKFGRPVLHVSMGVKLNAQGCVHLRHHNRKRRVQAILQDMQTYLVWKSDDE
;
A
#
# COMPACT_ATOMS: atom_id res chain seq x y z
N MET A 1 -39.50 0.53 -25.56
CA MET A 1 -38.65 0.72 -24.36
C MET A 1 -37.68 1.86 -24.65
N GLN A 2 -37.80 2.95 -23.90
CA GLN A 2 -36.89 4.09 -24.00
C GLN A 2 -35.58 3.72 -23.28
N ARG A 3 -34.42 3.96 -23.88
CA ARG A 3 -33.14 3.67 -23.20
C ARG A 3 -33.03 4.55 -21.95
N PRO A 4 -32.56 4.03 -20.81
CA PRO A 4 -32.45 4.83 -19.60
C PRO A 4 -31.48 5.99 -19.83
N PHE A 5 -31.93 7.22 -19.58
CA PHE A 5 -31.02 8.36 -19.45
C PHE A 5 -30.14 8.14 -18.20
N PRO A 6 -28.84 8.46 -18.26
CA PRO A 6 -27.99 8.39 -17.07
C PRO A 6 -28.49 9.40 -16.03
N VAL A 7 -28.74 8.89 -14.82
CA VAL A 7 -29.06 9.73 -13.65
C VAL A 7 -27.80 10.48 -13.22
N ALA A 8 -27.96 11.70 -12.68
CA ALA A 8 -26.90 12.70 -12.47
C ALA A 8 -25.90 12.39 -11.33
N THR A 9 -25.45 11.14 -11.20
CA THR A 9 -24.34 10.71 -10.33
C THR A 9 -23.17 10.11 -11.12
N ALA A 10 -23.17 10.24 -12.45
CA ALA A 10 -22.07 9.81 -13.30
C ALA A 10 -20.80 10.64 -13.03
N THR A 11 -19.79 10.00 -12.46
CA THR A 11 -18.42 10.53 -12.37
C THR A 11 -17.86 10.83 -13.77
N ILE A 12 -16.75 11.56 -13.85
CA ILE A 12 -16.06 11.83 -15.13
C ILE A 12 -15.75 10.52 -15.88
N GLY A 13 -15.45 9.43 -15.16
CA GLY A 13 -15.29 8.08 -15.72
C GLY A 13 -16.56 7.51 -16.38
N GLY A 14 -17.75 7.79 -15.86
CA GLY A 14 -19.00 7.40 -16.50
C GLY A 14 -19.23 8.10 -17.85
N TRP A 15 -18.84 9.37 -17.93
CA TRP A 15 -18.90 10.13 -19.19
C TRP A 15 -17.83 9.68 -20.20
N THR A 16 -16.61 9.37 -19.79
CA THR A 16 -15.59 8.85 -20.72
C THR A 16 -15.95 7.46 -21.26
N ILE A 17 -16.58 6.59 -20.45
CA ILE A 17 -17.15 5.32 -20.93
C ILE A 17 -18.24 5.59 -21.99
N TYR A 18 -19.14 6.53 -21.74
CA TYR A 18 -20.20 6.91 -22.70
C TYR A 18 -19.65 7.47 -24.02
N PHE A 19 -18.67 8.39 -23.96
CA PHE A 19 -18.01 8.93 -25.15
C PHE A 19 -17.22 7.86 -25.92
N ASN A 20 -16.53 6.94 -25.22
CA ASN A 20 -15.86 5.81 -25.86
C ASN A 20 -16.85 4.86 -26.56
N MET A 21 -18.04 4.62 -26.00
CA MET A 21 -19.10 3.88 -26.71
C MET A 21 -19.59 4.60 -27.97
N ILE A 22 -19.67 5.94 -27.96
CA ILE A 22 -20.04 6.73 -29.14
C ILE A 22 -18.94 6.65 -30.21
N CYS A 23 -17.68 6.84 -29.83
CA CYS A 23 -16.54 6.72 -30.76
C CYS A 23 -16.45 5.33 -31.38
N LEU A 24 -16.63 4.27 -30.58
CA LEU A 24 -16.64 2.89 -31.07
C LEU A 24 -17.83 2.64 -32.00
N GLY A 25 -19.01 3.21 -31.72
CA GLY A 25 -20.16 3.20 -32.63
C GLY A 25 -19.88 3.91 -33.96
N GLY A 26 -19.18 5.05 -33.94
CA GLY A 26 -18.74 5.75 -35.15
C GLY A 26 -17.77 4.91 -36.00
N VAL A 27 -16.83 4.21 -35.36
CA VAL A 27 -15.92 3.27 -36.03
C VAL A 27 -16.69 2.09 -36.66
N VAL A 28 -17.68 1.53 -35.97
CA VAL A 28 -18.55 0.46 -36.52
C VAL A 28 -19.28 0.93 -37.78
N VAL A 29 -19.90 2.11 -37.73
CA VAL A 29 -20.65 2.66 -38.87
C VAL A 29 -19.72 2.92 -40.05
N ASN A 30 -18.55 3.52 -39.82
CA ASN A 30 -17.57 3.78 -40.88
C ASN A 30 -16.96 2.51 -41.47
N ALA A 31 -16.68 1.49 -40.65
CA ALA A 31 -16.23 0.18 -41.15
C ALA A 31 -17.32 -0.51 -42.00
N ALA A 32 -18.58 -0.45 -41.56
CA ALA A 32 -19.70 -1.01 -42.30
C ALA A 32 -19.95 -0.28 -43.64
N THR A 33 -19.84 1.04 -43.70
CA THR A 33 -20.00 1.80 -44.95
C THR A 33 -18.86 1.57 -45.93
N VAL A 34 -17.61 1.43 -45.46
CA VAL A 34 -16.46 1.07 -46.31
C VAL A 34 -16.63 -0.33 -46.90
N VAL A 35 -16.99 -1.34 -46.08
CA VAL A 35 -17.24 -2.71 -46.57
C VAL A 35 -18.41 -2.76 -47.56
N LEU A 36 -19.49 -2.00 -47.31
CA LEU A 36 -20.60 -1.86 -48.26
C LEU A 36 -20.16 -1.22 -49.58
N ALA A 37 -19.35 -0.15 -49.54
CA ALA A 37 -18.86 0.52 -50.73
C ALA A 37 -17.92 -0.38 -51.56
N GLU A 38 -17.05 -1.15 -50.91
CA GLU A 38 -16.15 -2.12 -51.55
C GLU A 38 -16.91 -3.30 -52.17
N MET A 39 -17.92 -3.82 -51.47
CA MET A 39 -18.82 -4.85 -52.04
C MET A 39 -19.60 -4.32 -53.25
N LEU A 40 -20.18 -3.12 -53.17
CA LEU A 40 -20.96 -2.52 -54.25
C LEU A 40 -20.09 -2.21 -55.48
N THR A 41 -18.87 -1.71 -55.29
CA THR A 41 -17.94 -1.45 -56.40
C THR A 41 -17.45 -2.75 -57.06
N HIS A 42 -17.17 -3.81 -56.29
CA HIS A 42 -16.82 -5.11 -56.85
C HIS A 42 -18.00 -5.78 -57.58
N GLN A 43 -19.24 -5.56 -57.12
CA GLN A 43 -20.45 -6.08 -57.76
C GLN A 43 -20.92 -5.26 -58.97
N ALA A 44 -20.56 -3.98 -59.08
CA ALA A 44 -20.99 -3.07 -60.15
C ALA A 44 -20.60 -3.53 -61.57
N HIS A 45 -19.59 -4.40 -61.70
CA HIS A 45 -19.13 -4.95 -62.98
C HIS A 45 -19.67 -6.36 -63.28
N MET A 46 -20.50 -6.94 -62.40
CA MET A 46 -21.09 -8.27 -62.58
C MET A 46 -22.44 -8.20 -63.28
N LYS A 47 -22.75 -9.22 -64.09
CA LYS A 47 -24.12 -9.44 -64.57
C LYS A 47 -25.01 -9.86 -63.41
N TRP A 48 -26.27 -9.40 -63.41
CA TRP A 48 -27.24 -9.61 -62.32
C TRP A 48 -27.33 -11.07 -61.82
N GLU A 49 -27.32 -12.03 -62.73
CA GLU A 49 -27.40 -13.48 -62.45
C GLU A 49 -26.16 -14.04 -61.72
N ALA A 50 -25.02 -13.35 -61.76
CA ALA A 50 -23.74 -13.81 -61.22
C ALA A 50 -23.43 -13.25 -59.82
N ILE A 51 -24.30 -12.40 -59.25
CA ILE A 51 -24.06 -11.74 -57.96
C ILE A 51 -24.22 -12.75 -56.80
N PRO A 52 -23.15 -13.07 -56.03
CA PRO A 52 -23.21 -14.12 -55.01
C PRO A 52 -23.90 -13.64 -53.72
N THR A 53 -25.16 -13.99 -53.55
CA THR A 53 -25.99 -13.60 -52.38
C THR A 53 -25.60 -14.26 -51.05
N LYS A 54 -24.69 -15.23 -51.04
CA LYS A 54 -24.31 -15.99 -49.82
C LYS A 54 -23.19 -15.36 -48.98
N ASN A 55 -22.36 -14.48 -49.53
CA ASN A 55 -21.11 -14.08 -48.87
C ASN A 55 -21.24 -12.82 -47.97
N TRP A 56 -22.21 -11.94 -48.22
CA TRP A 56 -22.36 -10.71 -47.42
C TRP A 56 -22.65 -11.00 -45.95
N LEU A 57 -23.44 -12.04 -45.67
CA LEU A 57 -23.82 -12.42 -44.32
C LEU A 57 -22.60 -12.87 -43.50
N SER A 58 -21.68 -13.66 -44.09
CA SER A 58 -20.46 -14.10 -43.41
C SER A 58 -19.51 -12.94 -43.10
N HIS A 59 -19.35 -11.97 -44.01
CA HIS A 59 -18.53 -10.78 -43.71
C HIS A 59 -19.15 -9.92 -42.60
N LEU A 60 -20.48 -9.78 -42.57
CA LEU A 60 -21.19 -9.09 -41.49
C LEU A 60 -21.03 -9.80 -40.13
N PHE A 61 -21.08 -11.13 -40.12
CA PHE A 61 -20.80 -11.93 -38.92
C PHE A 61 -19.33 -11.82 -38.46
N SER A 62 -18.36 -11.84 -39.37
CA SER A 62 -16.95 -11.65 -39.02
C SER A 62 -16.69 -10.27 -38.40
N LEU A 63 -17.31 -9.21 -38.93
CA LEU A 63 -17.19 -7.86 -38.40
C LEU A 63 -17.82 -7.74 -37.00
N THR A 64 -19.00 -8.32 -36.77
CA THR A 64 -19.64 -8.27 -35.44
C THR A 64 -18.88 -9.06 -34.38
N ILE A 65 -18.28 -10.20 -34.74
CA ILE A 65 -17.39 -10.96 -33.85
C ILE A 65 -16.14 -10.15 -33.50
N LEU A 66 -15.47 -9.55 -34.49
CA LEU A 66 -14.29 -8.69 -34.26
C LEU A 66 -14.61 -7.52 -33.33
N MET A 67 -15.73 -6.84 -33.55
CA MET A 67 -16.14 -5.70 -32.71
C MET A 67 -16.56 -6.13 -31.29
N ALA A 68 -17.16 -7.32 -31.12
CA ALA A 68 -17.45 -7.86 -29.79
C ALA A 68 -16.17 -8.18 -29.00
N VAL A 69 -15.14 -8.72 -29.66
CA VAL A 69 -13.81 -8.97 -29.06
C VAL A 69 -13.13 -7.64 -28.69
N LEU A 70 -13.12 -6.66 -29.59
CA LEU A 70 -12.55 -5.34 -29.30
C LEU A 70 -13.29 -4.60 -28.17
N TYR A 71 -14.63 -4.72 -28.11
CA TYR A 71 -15.43 -4.18 -27.01
C TYR A 71 -15.10 -4.87 -25.67
N ALA A 72 -14.99 -6.20 -25.66
CA ALA A 72 -14.61 -6.94 -24.45
C ALA A 72 -13.20 -6.56 -23.95
N LEU A 73 -12.23 -6.44 -24.86
CA LEU A 73 -10.86 -5.98 -24.55
C LEU A 73 -10.84 -4.53 -24.05
N ALA A 74 -11.65 -3.63 -24.62
CA ALA A 74 -11.76 -2.26 -24.14
C ALA A 74 -12.36 -2.22 -22.72
N LEU A 75 -13.38 -3.04 -22.43
CA LEU A 75 -14.06 -3.08 -21.14
C LEU A 75 -13.14 -3.60 -20.02
N THR A 76 -12.31 -4.60 -20.30
CA THR A 76 -11.32 -5.12 -19.32
C THR A 76 -10.15 -4.15 -19.10
N MET A 77 -9.76 -3.35 -20.11
CA MET A 77 -8.60 -2.44 -20.03
C MET A 77 -8.91 -1.04 -19.49
N THR A 78 -10.16 -0.55 -19.56
CA THR A 78 -10.46 0.88 -19.34
C THR A 78 -10.98 1.25 -17.96
N ILE A 79 -11.72 0.37 -17.28
CA ILE A 79 -12.50 0.75 -16.09
C ILE A 79 -11.64 0.81 -14.82
N TYR A 80 -10.64 -0.07 -14.67
CA TYR A 80 -9.86 -0.16 -13.43
C TYR A 80 -8.58 0.69 -13.41
N ASP A 81 -8.04 1.00 -14.59
CA ASP A 81 -6.63 1.42 -14.74
C ASP A 81 -6.47 2.95 -14.89
N THR A 82 -7.53 3.66 -15.32
CA THR A 82 -7.42 5.10 -15.67
C THR A 82 -7.24 6.02 -14.46
N ASP A 83 -8.04 5.82 -13.42
CA ASP A 83 -7.94 6.56 -12.15
C ASP A 83 -6.68 6.16 -11.35
N ASP A 84 -6.27 4.89 -11.45
CA ASP A 84 -5.10 4.38 -10.77
C ASP A 84 -3.79 4.95 -11.38
N ARG A 85 -3.73 5.02 -12.72
CA ARG A 85 -2.64 5.68 -13.46
C ARG A 85 -2.58 7.19 -13.25
N SER A 86 -3.72 7.89 -13.16
CA SER A 86 -3.72 9.35 -12.98
C SER A 86 -3.13 9.75 -11.63
N LYS A 87 -3.54 9.07 -10.54
CA LYS A 87 -2.99 9.22 -9.20
C LYS A 87 -1.50 8.87 -9.15
N LEU A 88 -1.11 7.79 -9.81
CA LEU A 88 0.28 7.39 -9.90
C LEU A 88 1.14 8.44 -10.61
N HIS A 89 0.68 8.97 -11.74
CA HIS A 89 1.36 10.04 -12.47
C HIS A 89 1.51 11.30 -11.64
N HIS A 90 0.44 11.70 -10.92
CA HIS A 90 0.48 12.86 -10.03
C HIS A 90 1.48 12.67 -8.87
N ILE A 91 1.52 11.49 -8.24
CA ILE A 91 2.52 11.16 -7.21
C ILE A 91 3.97 11.23 -7.76
N LYS A 92 4.22 10.74 -8.99
CA LYS A 92 5.53 10.85 -9.64
C LYS A 92 5.92 12.29 -9.97
N SER A 93 4.96 13.10 -10.43
CA SER A 93 5.15 14.52 -10.69
C SER A 93 5.54 15.27 -9.41
N LEU A 94 4.80 15.04 -8.31
CA LEU A 94 5.09 15.63 -7.00
C LEU A 94 6.45 15.20 -6.44
N GLN A 95 6.82 13.92 -6.56
CA GLN A 95 8.17 13.44 -6.18
C GLN A 95 9.27 14.13 -7.00
N THR A 96 9.07 14.31 -8.31
CA THR A 96 10.05 14.98 -9.18
C THR A 96 10.20 16.47 -8.79
N ARG A 97 9.09 17.15 -8.50
CA ARG A 97 9.07 18.55 -8.02
C ARG A 97 9.72 18.69 -6.64
N GLN A 98 9.43 17.77 -5.71
CA GLN A 98 10.06 17.71 -4.39
C GLN A 98 11.58 17.47 -4.50
N GLU A 99 12.02 16.54 -5.34
CA GLU A 99 13.44 16.21 -5.51
C GLU A 99 14.21 17.35 -6.21
N TYR A 100 13.59 18.06 -7.15
CA TYR A 100 14.10 19.31 -7.70
C TYR A 100 14.33 20.36 -6.60
N LEU A 101 13.29 20.70 -5.82
CA LEU A 101 13.39 21.69 -4.73
C LEU A 101 14.41 21.28 -3.67
N ARG A 102 14.40 20.00 -3.25
CA ARG A 102 15.38 19.43 -2.32
C ARG A 102 16.80 19.61 -2.85
N ASN A 103 17.04 19.31 -4.13
CA ASN A 103 18.35 19.46 -4.74
C ASN A 103 18.75 20.94 -4.85
N VAL A 104 17.86 21.85 -5.26
CA VAL A 104 18.13 23.31 -5.30
C VAL A 104 18.53 23.83 -3.92
N TYR A 105 17.74 23.57 -2.88
CA TYR A 105 17.98 24.11 -1.54
C TYR A 105 19.16 23.44 -0.81
N LEU A 106 19.34 22.11 -0.91
CA LEU A 106 20.51 21.44 -0.32
C LEU A 106 21.81 21.75 -1.08
N TYR A 107 21.75 21.99 -2.39
CA TYR A 107 22.91 22.45 -3.17
C TYR A 107 23.36 23.86 -2.75
N GLN A 108 22.42 24.77 -2.49
CA GLN A 108 22.73 26.10 -1.97
C GLN A 108 23.41 26.06 -0.58
N LEU A 109 23.03 25.10 0.28
CA LEU A 109 23.64 24.86 1.60
C LEU A 109 25.05 24.27 1.51
N THR A 110 25.25 23.28 0.64
CA THR A 110 26.55 22.59 0.50
C THR A 110 27.64 23.43 -0.17
N LYS A 111 27.26 24.50 -0.88
CA LYS A 111 28.19 25.39 -1.59
C LYS A 111 28.55 26.67 -0.81
N SER A 112 27.90 26.97 0.31
CA SER A 112 28.02 28.26 1.00
C SER A 112 29.10 28.35 2.10
N THR A 113 30.20 27.61 1.97
CA THR A 113 31.27 27.54 3.00
C THR A 113 32.40 28.56 2.80
N SER A 114 32.11 29.74 2.22
CA SER A 114 33.10 30.81 2.01
C SER A 114 32.56 32.22 2.34
N SER A 115 32.61 32.56 3.62
CA SER A 115 32.87 33.91 4.16
C SER A 115 32.34 35.15 3.41
N ARG A 116 31.05 35.45 3.55
CA ARG A 116 30.51 36.81 3.89
C ARG A 116 29.00 36.75 4.16
N GLU A 117 28.49 37.79 4.84
CA GLU A 117 27.19 37.84 5.53
C GLU A 117 25.96 37.53 4.66
N ARG A 118 24.87 37.03 5.29
CA ARG A 118 23.58 36.75 4.64
C ARG A 118 22.36 37.26 5.44
N PRO A 119 21.80 38.42 5.10
CA PRO A 119 20.37 38.74 5.24
C PRO A 119 19.63 38.41 3.92
N ARG A 120 18.32 38.10 3.85
CA ARG A 120 17.23 38.01 4.84
C ARG A 120 16.54 36.62 4.72
N GLY A 121 15.46 36.37 5.48
CA GLY A 121 14.62 35.17 5.33
C GLY A 121 13.71 34.89 6.53
N GLY A 122 13.53 33.60 6.86
CA GLY A 122 12.97 33.02 8.10
C GLY A 122 13.29 31.51 8.19
N ILE A 123 13.46 30.81 9.33
CA ILE A 123 13.17 30.99 10.78
C ILE A 123 11.73 30.64 11.22
N TYR A 124 11.56 29.48 11.89
CA TYR A 124 10.35 29.04 12.62
C TYR A 124 10.61 28.82 14.10
N LEU A 125 9.55 29.00 14.89
CA LEU A 125 9.50 28.77 16.32
C LEU A 125 8.18 28.06 16.61
N ASN A 126 8.21 26.96 17.36
CA ASN A 126 7.03 26.19 17.77
C ASN A 126 6.14 25.62 16.65
N GLY A 127 6.72 25.27 15.48
CA GLY A 127 6.22 24.14 14.67
C GLY A 127 5.32 24.40 13.46
N VAL A 128 5.22 25.64 12.92
CA VAL A 128 4.51 25.92 11.66
C VAL A 128 5.32 26.87 10.75
N TYR A 129 5.21 26.71 9.43
CA TYR A 129 6.23 26.92 8.35
C TYR A 129 6.51 28.37 7.84
N ARG A 130 7.49 28.50 6.89
CA ARG A 130 7.61 29.54 5.82
C ARG A 130 8.85 29.40 4.87
N TYR A 131 10.06 29.13 5.38
CA TYR A 131 11.39 29.21 4.67
C TYR A 131 11.75 30.64 4.16
N ILE A 132 12.81 30.97 3.39
CA ILE A 132 13.94 30.24 2.72
C ILE A 132 15.27 31.06 2.82
N ILE A 133 16.41 30.47 2.39
CA ILE A 133 17.79 31.04 2.33
C ILE A 133 18.18 31.57 0.92
N SER A 134 17.29 31.49 -0.08
CA SER A 134 17.52 31.97 -1.46
C SER A 134 17.37 33.50 -1.58
N GLY A 135 16.37 34.07 -0.89
CA GLY A 135 16.00 35.49 -0.98
C GLY A 135 14.98 35.83 -2.06
N ASP A 136 14.57 34.84 -2.86
CA ASP A 136 13.52 34.94 -3.88
C ASP A 136 12.13 34.61 -3.27
N VAL A 137 11.09 35.29 -3.76
CA VAL A 137 9.69 35.10 -3.34
C VAL A 137 9.02 34.00 -4.16
N ASP A 138 9.35 33.90 -5.46
CA ASP A 138 8.78 32.91 -6.37
C ASP A 138 9.15 31.48 -5.96
N ASP A 139 10.33 31.29 -5.37
CA ASP A 139 10.79 30.04 -4.76
C ASP A 139 9.92 29.63 -3.54
N GLY A 140 9.41 30.62 -2.79
CA GLY A 140 8.55 30.43 -1.60
C GLY A 140 7.13 30.01 -1.98
N ASP A 141 6.53 30.77 -2.90
CA ASP A 141 5.19 30.49 -3.41
C ASP A 141 5.11 29.08 -4.04
N GLN A 142 6.17 28.62 -4.72
CA GLN A 142 6.26 27.25 -5.24
C GLN A 142 6.28 26.15 -4.16
N VAL A 143 6.80 26.42 -2.96
CA VAL A 143 6.86 25.45 -1.86
C VAL A 143 5.50 25.37 -1.15
N ASP A 144 4.82 26.50 -0.98
CA ASP A 144 3.47 26.52 -0.40
C ASP A 144 2.42 25.97 -1.38
N GLU A 145 2.54 26.22 -2.70
CA GLU A 145 1.71 25.56 -3.72
C GLU A 145 1.90 24.03 -3.68
N LEU A 146 3.15 23.54 -3.63
CA LEU A 146 3.42 22.10 -3.52
C LEU A 146 2.84 21.48 -2.24
N ARG A 147 2.87 22.22 -1.12
CA ARG A 147 2.21 21.79 0.13
C ARG A 147 0.71 21.64 -0.05
N ASP A 148 0.07 22.64 -0.66
CA ASP A 148 -1.38 22.63 -0.82
C ASP A 148 -1.83 21.52 -1.79
N GLU A 149 -1.08 21.29 -2.88
CA GLU A 149 -1.26 20.12 -3.76
C GLU A 149 -1.16 18.80 -2.97
N LEU A 150 -0.13 18.64 -2.12
CA LEU A 150 0.06 17.44 -1.29
C LEU A 150 -1.05 17.25 -0.25
N HIS A 151 -1.55 18.31 0.38
CA HIS A 151 -2.68 18.22 1.33
C HIS A 151 -4.02 17.95 0.64
N VAL A 152 -4.22 18.46 -0.59
CA VAL A 152 -5.37 18.10 -1.43
C VAL A 152 -5.30 16.61 -1.81
N LEU A 153 -4.13 16.11 -2.22
CA LEU A 153 -3.92 14.70 -2.53
C LEU A 153 -4.09 13.79 -1.30
N GLU A 154 -3.51 14.16 -0.14
CA GLU A 154 -3.69 13.44 1.12
C GLU A 154 -5.17 13.34 1.48
N ARG A 155 -5.93 14.44 1.33
CA ARG A 155 -7.37 14.48 1.58
C ARG A 155 -8.14 13.60 0.60
N ALA A 156 -7.80 13.62 -0.69
CA ALA A 156 -8.42 12.77 -1.71
C ALA A 156 -8.21 11.29 -1.39
N ILE A 157 -6.96 10.88 -1.14
CA ILE A 157 -6.63 9.51 -0.70
C ILE A 157 -7.39 9.17 0.59
N ARG A 158 -7.43 10.05 1.60
CA ARG A 158 -8.13 9.76 2.87
C ARG A 158 -9.66 9.64 2.73
N LEU A 159 -10.26 10.19 1.68
CA LEU A 159 -11.69 10.07 1.39
C LEU A 159 -12.03 8.78 0.65
N GLU A 160 -11.07 8.18 -0.08
CA GLU A 160 -11.17 6.83 -0.61
C GLU A 160 -11.13 5.82 0.54
N ARG A 161 -12.30 5.46 1.06
CA ARG A 161 -12.44 4.31 1.95
C ARG A 161 -12.74 3.08 1.11
N PRO A 162 -11.78 2.17 0.90
CA PRO A 162 -12.09 0.89 0.30
C PRO A 162 -12.98 0.09 1.25
N ASP A 163 -13.73 -0.88 0.72
CA ASP A 163 -14.77 -1.57 1.49
C ASP A 163 -14.18 -2.54 2.52
N GLU A 164 -14.21 -2.15 3.80
CA GLU A 164 -13.70 -2.93 4.93
C GLU A 164 -14.60 -4.12 5.33
N SER A 165 -15.72 -4.36 4.64
CA SER A 165 -16.64 -5.46 4.95
C SER A 165 -16.17 -6.84 4.45
N GLU A 166 -15.32 -6.87 3.41
CA GLU A 166 -14.81 -8.09 2.80
C GLU A 166 -13.37 -8.42 3.23
N THR A 167 -12.98 -9.69 3.10
CA THR A 167 -11.62 -10.12 3.46
C THR A 167 -10.66 -9.87 2.31
N ILE A 168 -9.68 -9.00 2.55
CA ILE A 168 -8.67 -8.57 1.58
C ILE A 168 -7.53 -9.58 1.38
N GLY A 169 -7.47 -10.62 2.22
CA GLY A 169 -6.45 -11.66 2.12
C GLY A 169 -6.33 -12.51 3.38
N THR A 170 -5.24 -13.26 3.42
CA THR A 170 -4.86 -14.18 4.50
C THR A 170 -3.45 -13.87 4.98
N PHE A 171 -3.29 -13.66 6.29
CA PHE A 171 -2.00 -13.55 6.96
C PHE A 171 -1.57 -14.90 7.52
N HIS A 172 -0.38 -15.34 7.15
CA HIS A 172 0.26 -16.56 7.64
C HIS A 172 1.39 -16.19 8.59
N VAL A 173 1.46 -16.86 9.75
CA VAL A 173 2.50 -16.61 10.75
C VAL A 173 2.96 -17.91 11.41
N VAL A 174 4.27 -18.13 11.43
CA VAL A 174 4.95 -19.25 12.07
C VAL A 174 5.77 -18.70 13.23
N VAL A 175 5.36 -19.01 14.45
CA VAL A 175 6.14 -18.70 15.66
C VAL A 175 7.21 -19.78 15.81
N VAL A 176 8.45 -19.44 15.44
CA VAL A 176 9.57 -20.39 15.40
C VAL A 176 10.10 -20.61 16.81
N GLY A 177 10.55 -19.56 17.50
CA GLY A 177 11.17 -19.66 18.82
C GLY A 177 11.49 -18.30 19.45
N ALA A 178 12.28 -18.33 20.53
CA ALA A 178 12.86 -17.14 21.17
C ALA A 178 14.34 -17.36 21.50
N ASN A 179 15.15 -16.30 21.42
CA ASN A 179 16.59 -16.37 21.73
C ASN A 179 16.86 -16.52 23.24
N ILE A 180 16.33 -15.62 24.05
CA ILE A 180 16.49 -15.57 25.51
C ILE A 180 15.30 -14.86 26.15
N LEU A 181 14.66 -15.51 27.11
CA LEU A 181 13.54 -14.98 27.89
C LEU A 181 13.95 -14.82 29.37
N PRO A 182 13.24 -13.99 30.17
CA PRO A 182 13.54 -13.83 31.60
C PRO A 182 13.31 -15.13 32.38
N VAL A 183 13.90 -15.20 33.57
CA VAL A 183 13.65 -16.28 34.53
C VAL A 183 12.37 -15.95 35.31
N MET A 184 11.36 -16.80 35.18
CA MET A 184 10.10 -16.65 35.89
C MET A 184 10.06 -17.58 37.13
N ASP A 185 10.46 -18.84 36.96
CA ASP A 185 10.63 -19.79 38.06
C ASP A 185 12.09 -19.81 38.56
N ARG A 186 12.28 -19.34 39.80
CA ARG A 186 13.58 -19.30 40.48
C ARG A 186 14.17 -20.69 40.75
N SER A 187 13.34 -21.73 40.86
CA SER A 187 13.80 -23.09 41.17
C SER A 187 14.38 -23.79 39.95
N THR A 188 13.73 -23.70 38.79
CA THR A 188 14.24 -24.24 37.52
C THR A 188 15.17 -23.29 36.77
N LYS A 189 15.23 -22.00 37.19
CA LYS A 189 15.96 -20.91 36.51
C LYS A 189 15.52 -20.72 35.05
N ALA A 190 14.24 -20.93 34.78
CA ALA A 190 13.66 -20.90 33.44
C ALA A 190 12.19 -20.42 33.49
N LEU A 191 11.43 -20.70 32.42
CA LEU A 191 9.98 -20.54 32.35
C LEU A 191 9.35 -21.72 31.60
N ASP A 192 8.03 -21.89 31.75
CA ASP A 192 7.18 -22.79 30.97
C ASP A 192 6.46 -21.99 29.86
N GLY A 193 7.22 -21.54 28.86
CA GLY A 193 6.79 -20.54 27.89
C GLY A 193 5.80 -21.00 26.80
N PHE A 194 4.79 -20.17 26.52
CA PHE A 194 3.97 -20.23 25.31
C PHE A 194 3.64 -18.82 24.78
N VAL A 195 3.24 -18.72 23.52
CA VAL A 195 2.86 -17.46 22.87
C VAL A 195 1.38 -17.51 22.51
N LYS A 196 0.62 -16.44 22.83
CA LYS A 196 -0.71 -16.21 22.28
C LYS A 196 -0.59 -15.32 21.04
N VAL A 197 -1.19 -15.73 19.94
CA VAL A 197 -1.19 -15.01 18.66
C VAL A 197 -2.57 -14.40 18.45
N LYS A 198 -2.61 -13.08 18.26
CA LYS A 198 -3.85 -12.31 18.04
C LYS A 198 -3.58 -11.26 16.97
N LEU A 199 -4.63 -10.87 16.25
CA LEU A 199 -4.61 -9.67 15.42
C LEU A 199 -5.37 -8.52 16.11
N LYS A 200 -4.90 -7.29 15.92
CA LYS A 200 -5.60 -6.07 16.32
C LYS A 200 -5.78 -5.12 15.14
N LEU A 201 -6.91 -4.42 15.10
CA LEU A 201 -7.15 -3.28 14.23
C LEU A 201 -7.49 -2.08 15.12
N GLY A 202 -6.56 -1.12 15.22
CA GLY A 202 -6.55 -0.15 16.31
C GLY A 202 -6.55 -0.86 17.68
N ASP A 203 -7.40 -0.38 18.61
CA ASP A 203 -7.55 -1.01 19.93
C ASP A 203 -8.35 -2.33 19.91
N LYS A 204 -9.07 -2.62 18.81
CA LYS A 204 -9.97 -3.77 18.71
C LYS A 204 -9.19 -5.04 18.41
N VAL A 205 -9.17 -5.96 19.38
CA VAL A 205 -8.69 -7.34 19.18
C VAL A 205 -9.68 -8.11 18.31
N LEU A 206 -9.20 -8.66 17.20
CA LEU A 206 -9.99 -9.50 16.29
C LEU A 206 -10.37 -10.85 16.95
N PRO A 207 -11.49 -11.49 16.54
CA PRO A 207 -12.02 -12.65 17.26
C PRO A 207 -11.13 -13.89 17.18
N SER A 208 -10.35 -14.06 16.11
CA SER A 208 -9.42 -15.19 15.97
C SER A 208 -8.23 -15.04 16.93
N LYS A 209 -8.05 -16.04 17.80
CA LYS A 209 -7.03 -16.08 18.85
C LYS A 209 -6.45 -17.49 18.91
N HIS A 210 -5.16 -17.61 18.66
CA HIS A 210 -4.45 -18.89 18.71
C HIS A 210 -3.37 -18.86 19.80
N LYS A 211 -2.80 -20.03 20.12
CA LYS A 211 -1.66 -20.14 21.03
C LYS A 211 -0.74 -21.30 20.63
N THR A 212 0.54 -21.18 20.94
CA THR A 212 1.50 -22.27 20.79
C THR A 212 1.34 -23.31 21.91
N ALA A 213 1.96 -24.48 21.73
CA ALA A 213 2.13 -25.45 22.81
C ALA A 213 3.10 -24.92 23.88
N VAL A 214 2.89 -25.30 25.14
CA VAL A 214 3.80 -24.93 26.25
C VAL A 214 5.14 -25.63 26.09
N LYS A 215 6.25 -24.88 26.19
CA LYS A 215 7.62 -25.41 26.17
C LYS A 215 8.21 -25.22 27.56
N ARG A 216 8.39 -26.33 28.26
CA ARG A 216 8.68 -26.34 29.70
C ARG A 216 10.16 -26.14 30.01
N LYS A 217 10.44 -25.48 31.13
CA LYS A 217 11.78 -25.31 31.74
C LYS A 217 12.86 -24.85 30.74
N THR A 218 12.55 -23.90 29.87
CA THR A 218 13.50 -23.34 28.90
C THR A 218 13.38 -21.84 28.79
N ARG A 219 14.53 -21.16 28.64
CA ARG A 219 14.61 -19.71 28.34
C ARG A 219 14.72 -19.43 26.84
N SER A 220 14.91 -20.47 26.03
CA SER A 220 15.04 -20.39 24.57
C SER A 220 14.08 -21.41 23.93
N PRO A 221 12.75 -21.24 24.12
CA PRO A 221 11.76 -22.16 23.58
C PRO A 221 11.74 -22.16 22.05
N VAL A 222 11.56 -23.36 21.47
CA VAL A 222 11.28 -23.55 20.03
C VAL A 222 9.89 -24.16 19.90
N TRP A 223 8.98 -23.43 19.27
CA TRP A 223 7.58 -23.79 19.10
C TRP A 223 7.27 -24.37 17.72
N ASN A 224 7.84 -23.80 16.65
CA ASN A 224 7.55 -24.15 15.25
C ASN A 224 6.05 -24.26 14.94
N ALA A 225 5.26 -23.28 15.41
CA ALA A 225 3.81 -23.32 15.35
C ALA A 225 3.27 -22.35 14.29
N ALA A 226 2.62 -22.90 13.26
CA ALA A 226 1.99 -22.15 12.18
C ALA A 226 0.53 -21.80 12.49
N PHE A 227 0.12 -20.59 12.10
CA PHE A 227 -1.23 -20.06 12.24
C PHE A 227 -1.64 -19.28 10.99
N GLU A 228 -2.95 -19.20 10.74
CA GLU A 228 -3.55 -18.54 9.61
C GLU A 228 -4.69 -17.62 10.08
N PHE A 229 -4.77 -16.42 9.51
CA PHE A 229 -5.78 -15.43 9.85
C PHE A 229 -6.32 -14.74 8.60
N LYS A 230 -7.64 -14.62 8.49
CA LYS A 230 -8.24 -13.71 7.49
C LYS A 230 -8.05 -12.26 7.93
N ILE A 231 -7.61 -11.41 7.01
CA ILE A 231 -7.46 -9.97 7.23
C ILE A 231 -8.50 -9.18 6.43
N VAL A 232 -8.96 -8.07 7.00
CA VAL A 232 -9.93 -7.12 6.39
C VAL A 232 -9.33 -5.72 6.18
N SER A 233 -8.17 -5.44 6.78
CA SER A 233 -7.47 -4.15 6.64
C SER A 233 -5.96 -4.35 6.77
N LEU A 234 -5.20 -3.58 6.00
CA LEU A 234 -3.73 -3.58 6.05
C LEU A 234 -3.16 -2.80 7.25
N ASP A 235 -3.98 -1.97 7.91
CA ASP A 235 -3.62 -1.29 9.15
C ASP A 235 -3.71 -2.25 10.38
N THR A 236 -3.78 -3.57 10.14
CA THR A 236 -3.81 -4.63 11.15
C THR A 236 -2.41 -4.92 11.72
N LEU A 237 -2.33 -5.08 13.05
CA LEU A 237 -1.13 -5.47 13.78
C LEU A 237 -1.22 -6.93 14.26
N VAL A 238 -0.15 -7.70 14.12
CA VAL A 238 0.01 -8.96 14.83
C VAL A 238 0.55 -8.70 16.24
N HIS A 239 -0.10 -9.28 17.24
CA HIS A 239 0.31 -9.27 18.64
C HIS A 239 0.68 -10.68 19.09
N LEU A 240 1.91 -10.82 19.59
CA LEU A 240 2.50 -12.06 20.10
C LEU A 240 2.76 -11.88 21.61
N GLU A 241 1.80 -12.29 22.44
CA GLU A 241 1.94 -12.21 23.89
C GLU A 241 2.71 -13.45 24.40
N VAL A 242 3.93 -13.23 24.90
CA VAL A 242 4.71 -14.25 25.60
C VAL A 242 4.13 -14.43 27.01
N MET A 243 3.89 -15.68 27.38
CA MET A 243 3.25 -16.08 28.63
C MET A 243 4.05 -17.19 29.31
N ASP A 244 4.14 -17.15 30.63
CA ASP A 244 4.62 -18.25 31.45
C ASP A 244 3.45 -19.10 31.95
N TRP A 245 3.50 -20.42 31.74
CA TRP A 245 2.42 -21.32 32.11
C TRP A 245 2.55 -21.80 33.56
N ASN A 246 1.63 -21.33 34.41
CA ASN A 246 1.45 -21.87 35.75
C ASN A 246 0.48 -23.06 35.75
N MET A 247 0.85 -24.13 36.48
CA MET A 247 -0.01 -25.31 36.68
C MET A 247 -1.26 -25.01 37.53
N VAL A 248 -1.16 -24.02 38.42
CA VAL A 248 -2.24 -23.56 39.30
C VAL A 248 -2.34 -22.05 39.17
N GLY A 249 -3.56 -21.52 38.96
CA GLY A 249 -3.79 -20.09 38.80
C GLY A 249 -3.74 -19.61 37.35
N LYS A 250 -3.42 -18.33 37.16
CA LYS A 250 -3.32 -17.70 35.83
C LYS A 250 -1.88 -17.80 35.32
N SER A 251 -1.73 -17.90 34.00
CA SER A 251 -0.43 -17.76 33.33
C SER A 251 0.06 -16.32 33.42
N ASP A 252 1.32 -16.10 33.78
CA ASP A 252 1.89 -14.77 33.95
C ASP A 252 2.34 -14.17 32.61
N HIS A 253 2.15 -12.86 32.45
CA HIS A 253 2.55 -12.17 31.23
C HIS A 253 4.03 -11.82 31.28
N VAL A 254 4.79 -12.30 30.29
CA VAL A 254 6.24 -12.11 30.21
C VAL A 254 6.58 -10.88 29.37
N GLY A 255 5.85 -10.66 28.29
CA GLY A 255 6.04 -9.52 27.40
C GLY A 255 5.25 -9.65 26.10
N LEU A 256 5.33 -8.61 25.27
CA LEU A 256 4.61 -8.49 24.02
C LEU A 256 5.58 -8.20 22.88
N ALA A 257 5.43 -8.89 21.75
CA ALA A 257 6.02 -8.48 20.49
C ALA A 257 4.89 -8.08 19.53
N THR A 258 5.03 -6.94 18.84
CA THR A 258 4.00 -6.40 17.93
C THR A 258 4.61 -5.97 16.61
N MET A 259 3.95 -6.25 15.49
CA MET A 259 4.39 -5.79 14.17
C MET A 259 3.20 -5.59 13.20
N PRO A 260 3.26 -4.64 12.24
CA PRO A 260 2.24 -4.52 11.20
C PRO A 260 2.29 -5.70 10.23
N VAL A 261 1.13 -6.17 9.75
CA VAL A 261 1.08 -7.22 8.70
C VAL A 261 1.67 -6.75 7.37
N THR A 262 1.73 -5.43 7.13
CA THR A 262 2.36 -4.82 5.96
C THR A 262 3.89 -4.82 5.98
N SER A 263 4.53 -5.25 7.07
CA SER A 263 5.99 -5.35 7.17
C SER A 263 6.62 -6.34 6.17
N VAL A 264 5.83 -7.29 5.67
CA VAL A 264 6.24 -8.31 4.68
C VAL A 264 5.66 -8.08 3.27
N LEU A 265 4.94 -6.97 3.07
CA LEU A 265 4.39 -6.59 1.77
C LEU A 265 5.30 -5.56 1.08
N PRO A 266 5.33 -5.51 -0.26
CA PRO A 266 6.11 -4.52 -0.98
C PRO A 266 5.58 -3.12 -0.70
N THR A 267 6.49 -2.16 -0.57
CA THR A 267 6.21 -0.75 -0.25
C THR A 267 6.11 0.15 -1.48
N SER A 268 6.29 -0.39 -2.69
CA SER A 268 6.15 0.37 -3.93
C SER A 268 4.69 0.77 -4.18
N THR A 269 4.48 1.95 -4.76
CA THR A 269 3.17 2.37 -5.29
C THR A 269 2.84 1.72 -6.64
N ASP A 270 3.83 1.04 -7.22
CA ASP A 270 3.87 0.49 -8.57
C ASP A 270 4.27 -0.97 -8.42
N PHE A 271 3.34 -1.88 -8.68
CA PHE A 271 3.57 -3.33 -8.72
C PHE A 271 2.56 -3.95 -9.68
N ALA A 272 2.91 -5.07 -10.31
CA ALA A 272 1.95 -5.83 -11.10
C ALA A 272 1.13 -6.72 -10.16
N ASP A 273 -0.19 -6.79 -10.37
CA ASP A 273 -1.04 -7.65 -9.53
C ASP A 273 -0.64 -9.12 -9.64
N ALA A 274 -0.13 -9.57 -10.79
CA ALA A 274 0.38 -10.92 -11.00
C ALA A 274 1.57 -11.30 -10.11
N ASP A 275 2.30 -10.32 -9.56
CA ASP A 275 3.41 -10.58 -8.64
C ASP A 275 2.93 -10.84 -7.20
N ILE A 276 1.74 -10.34 -6.83
CA ILE A 276 1.25 -10.27 -5.45
C ILE A 276 -0.05 -11.10 -5.24
N ASP A 277 -0.99 -11.07 -6.18
CA ASP A 277 -2.27 -11.75 -6.08
C ASP A 277 -2.06 -13.26 -6.01
N GLY A 278 -2.48 -13.86 -4.90
CA GLY A 278 -2.31 -15.29 -4.66
C GLY A 278 -0.92 -15.74 -4.19
N THR A 279 0.12 -14.91 -4.33
CA THR A 279 1.50 -15.14 -3.85
C THR A 279 1.58 -14.97 -2.33
N CYS A 280 2.50 -15.67 -1.65
CA CYS A 280 2.71 -15.54 -0.21
C CYS A 280 4.16 -15.86 0.16
N ASP A 281 5.04 -14.87 0.01
CA ASP A 281 6.43 -15.00 0.43
C ASP A 281 6.55 -14.91 1.95
N MET A 282 7.21 -15.91 2.53
CA MET A 282 7.40 -16.03 3.97
C MET A 282 8.72 -15.39 4.38
N VAL A 283 8.68 -14.20 4.98
CA VAL A 283 9.85 -13.47 5.45
C VAL A 283 10.15 -13.88 6.90
N ALA A 284 11.41 -14.22 7.20
CA ALA A 284 11.87 -14.42 8.56
C ALA A 284 12.21 -13.06 9.21
N VAL A 285 11.63 -12.79 10.38
CA VAL A 285 11.79 -11.53 11.12
C VAL A 285 11.98 -11.81 12.61
N ASP A 286 12.96 -11.10 13.16
CA ASP A 286 13.30 -11.09 14.58
C ASP A 286 12.59 -9.90 15.24
N ILE A 287 11.49 -10.18 15.95
CA ILE A 287 10.65 -9.15 16.58
C ILE A 287 11.08 -8.98 18.05
N PRO A 288 11.51 -7.79 18.49
CA PRO A 288 11.82 -7.53 19.90
C PRO A 288 10.62 -7.82 20.81
N VAL A 289 10.88 -8.33 22.01
CA VAL A 289 9.86 -8.52 23.05
C VAL A 289 9.95 -7.38 24.05
N ASP A 290 8.91 -6.56 24.10
CA ASP A 290 8.68 -5.58 25.15
C ASP A 290 8.29 -6.33 26.43
N LEU A 291 9.26 -6.48 27.34
CA LEU A 291 9.09 -7.19 28.60
C LEU A 291 8.15 -6.44 29.55
N ALA A 292 7.42 -7.19 30.37
CA ALA A 292 6.65 -6.63 31.48
C ALA A 292 7.57 -5.98 32.55
N ASP A 293 7.00 -5.08 33.35
CA ASP A 293 7.73 -4.25 34.32
C ASP A 293 8.62 -5.08 35.27
N GLY A 294 9.85 -4.59 35.52
CA GLY A 294 10.86 -5.25 36.36
C GLY A 294 11.55 -6.47 35.73
N LEU A 295 10.99 -7.12 34.70
CA LEU A 295 11.64 -8.27 34.06
C LEU A 295 12.88 -7.86 33.27
N LEU A 296 12.93 -6.64 32.70
CA LEU A 296 14.11 -6.12 32.01
C LEU A 296 15.31 -5.99 32.94
N GLU A 297 15.09 -5.52 34.17
CA GLU A 297 16.14 -5.41 35.21
C GLU A 297 16.67 -6.78 35.62
N SER A 298 15.79 -7.79 35.72
CA SER A 298 16.19 -9.17 36.01
C SER A 298 17.16 -9.74 34.96
N MET A 299 17.09 -9.25 33.73
CA MET A 299 17.94 -9.66 32.60
C MET A 299 19.20 -8.80 32.41
N ALA A 300 19.48 -7.83 33.28
CA ALA A 300 20.62 -6.91 33.13
C ALA A 300 21.99 -7.62 33.01
N LYS A 301 22.14 -8.84 33.57
CA LYS A 301 23.37 -9.67 33.46
C LYS A 301 23.42 -10.56 32.21
N ASP A 302 22.29 -10.76 31.56
CA ASP A 302 22.11 -11.65 30.40
C ASP A 302 22.10 -10.87 29.08
N ILE A 303 21.50 -9.68 29.06
CA ILE A 303 21.42 -8.83 27.86
C ILE A 303 22.79 -8.55 27.23
N PRO A 304 23.87 -8.23 27.98
CA PRO A 304 25.20 -8.04 27.40
C PRO A 304 25.83 -9.31 26.80
N LYS A 305 25.29 -10.49 27.07
CA LYS A 305 25.82 -11.80 26.63
C LYS A 305 25.02 -12.43 25.50
N PHE A 306 23.70 -12.28 25.54
CA PHE A 306 22.76 -12.97 24.64
C PHE A 306 21.92 -12.01 23.79
N GLY A 307 22.09 -10.70 23.97
CA GLY A 307 21.23 -9.69 23.37
C GLY A 307 19.92 -9.50 24.13
N ARG A 308 19.05 -8.63 23.59
CA ARG A 308 17.69 -8.45 24.11
C ARG A 308 16.79 -9.64 23.72
N PRO A 309 15.71 -9.91 24.49
CA PRO A 309 14.69 -10.88 24.10
C PRO A 309 14.03 -10.55 22.75
N VAL A 310 13.95 -11.56 21.91
CA VAL A 310 13.42 -11.53 20.54
C VAL A 310 12.60 -12.79 20.28
N LEU A 311 11.47 -12.65 19.61
CA LEU A 311 10.76 -13.77 18.97
C LEU A 311 11.23 -13.92 17.52
N HIS A 312 11.69 -15.13 17.21
CA HIS A 312 11.95 -15.56 15.84
C HIS A 312 10.62 -15.96 15.19
N VAL A 313 10.21 -15.23 14.16
CA VAL A 313 8.92 -15.40 13.50
C VAL A 313 9.14 -15.46 12.00
N SER A 314 8.43 -16.34 11.30
CA SER A 314 8.30 -16.24 9.85
C SER A 314 6.87 -15.86 9.51
N MET A 315 6.66 -14.89 8.63
CA MET A 315 5.32 -14.43 8.28
C MET A 315 5.21 -14.00 6.82
N GLY A 316 4.00 -14.10 6.28
CA GLY A 316 3.67 -13.75 4.90
C GLY A 316 2.20 -13.32 4.80
N VAL A 317 1.88 -12.54 3.78
CA VAL A 317 0.50 -12.15 3.48
C VAL A 317 0.17 -12.60 2.07
N LYS A 318 -0.91 -13.37 1.93
CA LYS A 318 -1.55 -13.70 0.66
C LYS A 318 -2.70 -12.74 0.42
N LEU A 319 -2.53 -11.80 -0.50
CA LEU A 319 -3.61 -10.90 -0.90
C LEU A 319 -4.49 -11.54 -1.98
N ASN A 320 -5.73 -11.06 -2.07
CA ASN A 320 -6.58 -11.25 -3.24
C ASN A 320 -6.59 -9.96 -4.11
N ALA A 321 -7.32 -9.98 -5.23
CA ALA A 321 -7.49 -8.81 -6.09
C ALA A 321 -7.90 -7.53 -5.32
N GLN A 322 -8.83 -7.59 -4.36
CA GLN A 322 -9.18 -6.43 -3.52
C GLN A 322 -8.03 -6.01 -2.61
N GLY A 323 -7.29 -6.96 -2.03
CA GLY A 323 -6.11 -6.69 -1.21
C GLY A 323 -5.01 -5.97 -1.97
N CYS A 324 -4.80 -6.26 -3.24
CA CYS A 324 -3.87 -5.54 -4.10
C CYS A 324 -4.25 -4.05 -4.20
N VAL A 325 -5.54 -3.75 -4.35
CA VAL A 325 -6.09 -2.38 -4.39
C VAL A 325 -5.89 -1.67 -3.05
N HIS A 326 -6.19 -2.35 -1.94
CA HIS A 326 -5.93 -1.84 -0.59
C HIS A 326 -4.43 -1.57 -0.38
N LEU A 327 -3.54 -2.41 -0.93
CA LEU A 327 -2.09 -2.24 -0.82
C LEU A 327 -1.60 -1.03 -1.63
N ARG A 328 -2.08 -0.80 -2.85
CA ARG A 328 -1.79 0.44 -3.60
C ARG A 328 -2.22 1.66 -2.80
N HIS A 329 -3.44 1.64 -2.28
CA HIS A 329 -3.97 2.71 -1.45
C HIS A 329 -3.12 2.96 -0.20
N HIS A 330 -2.80 1.91 0.57
CA HIS A 330 -1.96 2.00 1.78
C HIS A 330 -0.56 2.54 1.43
N ASN A 331 0.07 2.06 0.36
CA ASN A 331 1.38 2.53 -0.08
C ASN A 331 1.34 3.99 -0.56
N ARG A 332 0.29 4.44 -1.26
CA ARG A 332 0.10 5.85 -1.62
C ARG A 332 -0.05 6.74 -0.39
N LYS A 333 -0.93 6.37 0.55
CA LYS A 333 -1.13 7.06 1.84
C LYS A 333 0.20 7.20 2.59
N ARG A 334 0.94 6.09 2.75
CA ARG A 334 2.25 6.07 3.42
C ARG A 334 3.30 6.90 2.68
N ARG A 335 3.29 6.89 1.34
CA ARG A 335 4.22 7.68 0.51
C ARG A 335 3.96 9.18 0.61
N VAL A 336 2.70 9.62 0.55
CA VAL A 336 2.32 11.04 0.73
C VAL A 336 2.65 11.50 2.16
N GLN A 337 2.39 10.67 3.17
CA GLN A 337 2.80 10.98 4.55
C GLN A 337 4.32 11.08 4.72
N ALA A 338 5.10 10.20 4.08
CA ALA A 338 6.55 10.30 4.08
C ALA A 338 7.05 11.58 3.40
N ILE A 339 6.46 11.96 2.25
CA ILE A 339 6.78 13.21 1.55
C ILE A 339 6.47 14.44 2.43
N LEU A 340 5.31 14.46 3.09
CA LEU A 340 4.92 15.52 4.02
C LEU A 340 5.86 15.58 5.25
N GLN A 341 6.25 14.43 5.80
CA GLN A 341 7.20 14.35 6.90
C GLN A 341 8.59 14.83 6.47
N ASP A 342 9.11 14.38 5.33
CA ASP A 342 10.38 14.85 4.76
C ASP A 342 10.35 16.38 4.59
N MET A 343 9.27 16.94 4.02
CA MET A 343 9.05 18.39 3.91
C MET A 343 9.01 19.12 5.26
N GLN A 344 8.66 18.46 6.36
CA GLN A 344 8.75 19.02 7.72
C GLN A 344 10.17 18.93 8.30
N THR A 345 11.01 17.99 7.85
CA THR A 345 12.36 17.77 8.41
C THR A 345 13.46 18.72 7.91
N TYR A 346 13.27 19.43 6.79
CA TYR A 346 14.31 20.35 6.31
C TYR A 346 14.36 21.65 7.15
N LEU A 347 15.22 21.68 8.17
CA LEU A 347 16.19 22.75 8.54
C LEU A 347 16.53 22.79 10.04
N VAL A 348 17.82 23.04 10.33
CA VAL A 348 18.45 23.33 11.64
C VAL A 348 19.60 24.31 11.32
N TRP A 349 19.96 25.37 12.04
CA TRP A 349 20.10 25.56 13.50
C TRP A 349 19.84 27.03 13.96
N LYS A 350 19.65 27.25 15.28
CA LYS A 350 19.65 28.57 15.97
C LYS A 350 20.54 28.49 17.21
N SER A 351 21.55 29.37 17.33
CA SER A 351 21.97 30.08 18.57
C SER A 351 23.15 31.01 18.25
N ASP A 352 23.57 31.96 19.08
CA ASP A 352 23.13 32.40 20.43
C ASP A 352 22.82 33.91 20.41
N ASP A 353 22.12 34.42 21.43
CA ASP A 353 21.64 35.81 21.66
C ASP A 353 20.17 36.12 21.28
N GLU A 354 19.23 35.37 21.87
CA GLU A 354 17.88 35.81 22.33
C GLU A 354 17.17 34.66 23.08
#